data_AF-A0A8X6QQJ3-F1
#
_entry.id   AF-A0A8X6QQJ3-F1
#
_cell.length_a   1.000
_cell.length_b   1.000
_cell.length_c   1.000
_cell.angle_alpha   90.00
_cell.angle_beta   90.00
_cell.angle_gamma   90.00
#
_symmetry.space_group_name_H-M   'P 1'
#
loop_
_entity.id
_entity.type
_entity.pdbx_description
1 polymer ?
#
loop_
_entity_poly.entity_id
_entity_poly.type
_entity_poly.pdbx_seq_one_letter_code
_entity_poly.pdbx_strand_id
1 'polypeptide(L)'
;MKVNMRVSLQNDLGANEFTELLVDIDNGNITEQEGEITIPNNQCDFVGDLITLTDRIYANIEYTTLDSLSWLKERAILTPTKESADKINEFMLEKLTTEQIKYESIDRVI
;
A
#
# COMPACT_ATOMS: atom_id res chain seq x y z
N MET A 1 17.51 -11.60 4.31
CA MET A 1 16.56 -12.10 3.30
C MET A 1 15.22 -12.34 3.99
N LYS A 2 14.18 -11.56 3.67
CA LYS A 2 12.80 -11.81 4.13
C LYS A 2 12.11 -12.62 3.02
N VAL A 3 11.70 -13.84 3.33
CA VAL A 3 10.93 -14.69 2.39
C VAL A 3 9.50 -14.14 2.35
N ASN A 4 8.95 -13.92 1.15
CA ASN A 4 7.52 -13.65 1.02
C ASN A 4 6.76 -14.93 1.39
N MET A 5 6.08 -14.89 2.54
CA MET A 5 5.34 -16.03 3.07
C MET A 5 4.17 -16.45 2.18
N ARG A 6 3.62 -15.56 1.35
CA ARG A 6 2.58 -15.89 0.38
C ARG A 6 3.15 -16.78 -0.72
N VAL A 7 4.32 -16.43 -1.26
CA VAL A 7 5.02 -17.25 -2.27
C VAL A 7 5.41 -18.61 -1.70
N SER A 8 6.01 -18.64 -0.50
CA SER A 8 6.50 -19.89 0.08
C SER A 8 5.40 -20.84 0.55
N LEU A 9 4.25 -20.33 0.99
CA LEU A 9 3.13 -21.15 1.48
C LEU A 9 2.10 -21.48 0.41
N GLN A 10 1.93 -20.62 -0.61
CA GLN A 10 0.84 -20.74 -1.59
C GLN A 10 1.33 -20.98 -3.02
N ASN A 11 2.65 -20.96 -3.26
CA ASN A 11 3.27 -21.13 -4.58
C ASN A 11 2.69 -20.18 -5.65
N ASP A 12 2.33 -18.97 -5.21
CA ASP A 12 1.79 -17.92 -6.08
C ASP A 12 2.93 -17.30 -6.90
N LEU A 13 3.01 -17.70 -8.18
CA LEU A 13 4.05 -17.26 -9.11
C LEU A 13 4.00 -15.75 -9.38
N GLY A 14 2.80 -15.15 -9.43
CA GLY A 14 2.65 -13.72 -9.64
C GLY A 14 3.12 -12.91 -8.43
N ALA A 15 2.87 -13.42 -7.22
CA ALA A 15 3.42 -12.83 -6.00
C ALA A 15 4.96 -12.92 -5.94
N ASN A 16 5.58 -13.89 -6.61
CA ASN A 16 7.03 -14.02 -6.66
C ASN A 16 7.66 -12.91 -7.52
N GLU A 17 7.16 -12.69 -8.74
CA GLU A 17 7.67 -11.63 -9.62
C GLU A 17 7.58 -10.24 -8.98
N PHE A 18 6.45 -9.93 -8.34
CA PHE A 18 6.29 -8.67 -7.60
C PHE A 18 7.26 -8.55 -6.41
N THR A 19 7.56 -9.66 -5.73
CA THR A 19 8.52 -9.66 -4.61
C THR A 19 9.94 -9.43 -5.10
N GLU A 20 10.33 -10.07 -6.19
CA GLU A 20 11.65 -9.87 -6.80
C GLU A 20 11.84 -8.41 -7.21
N LEU A 21 10.81 -7.79 -7.80
CA LEU A 21 10.83 -6.36 -8.11
C LEU A 21 11.06 -5.49 -6.86
N LEU A 22 10.33 -5.74 -5.76
CA LEU A 22 10.51 -4.99 -4.51
C LEU A 22 11.92 -5.18 -3.92
N VAL A 23 12.48 -6.38 -4.03
CA VAL A 23 13.85 -6.68 -3.59
C VAL A 23 14.87 -5.95 -4.46
N ASP A 24 14.65 -5.86 -5.77
CA ASP A 24 15.53 -5.10 -6.67
C ASP A 24 15.47 -3.59 -6.40
N ILE A 25 14.29 -3.06 -6.03
CA ILE A 25 14.14 -1.67 -5.56
C ILE A 25 14.94 -1.45 -4.28
N ASP A 26 14.77 -2.32 -3.27
CA ASP A 26 15.44 -2.19 -1.96
C ASP A 26 16.97 -2.30 -2.08
N ASN A 27 17.46 -3.14 -2.99
CA ASN A 27 18.90 -3.29 -3.24
C ASN A 27 19.50 -2.19 -4.15
N GLY A 28 18.67 -1.31 -4.74
CA GLY A 28 19.13 -0.30 -5.69
C GLY A 28 19.57 -0.88 -7.04
N ASN A 29 19.04 -2.05 -7.43
CA ASN A 29 19.32 -2.68 -8.71
C ASN A 29 18.54 -2.04 -9.86
N ILE A 30 17.45 -1.32 -9.55
CA ILE A 30 16.68 -0.56 -10.54
C ILE A 30 17.33 0.82 -10.71
N THR A 31 17.60 1.18 -11.96
CA THR A 31 18.20 2.48 -12.28
C THR A 31 17.18 3.60 -12.01
N GLU A 32 17.57 4.54 -11.17
CA GLU A 32 16.85 5.79 -10.95
C GLU A 32 17.28 6.82 -11.99
N GLN A 33 16.31 7.51 -12.60
CA GLN A 33 16.53 8.66 -13.47
C GLN A 33 15.65 9.80 -12.99
N GLU A 34 16.26 10.95 -12.72
CA GLU A 34 15.55 12.19 -12.31
C GLU A 34 14.66 12.03 -11.06
N GLY A 35 14.99 11.11 -10.16
CA GLY A 35 14.18 10.85 -8.96
C GLY A 35 13.08 9.79 -9.16
N GLU A 36 13.03 9.16 -10.34
CA GLU A 36 12.02 8.18 -10.70
C GLU A 36 12.66 6.82 -11.05
N ILE A 37 11.95 5.73 -10.72
CA ILE A 37 12.30 4.38 -11.14
C ILE A 37 11.34 3.92 -12.23
N THR A 38 11.86 3.19 -13.23
CA THR A 38 11.02 2.60 -14.27
C THR A 38 10.63 1.17 -13.86
N ILE A 39 9.34 0.96 -13.64
CA ILE A 39 8.77 -0.38 -13.39
C ILE A 39 8.39 -1.03 -14.74
N PRO A 40 8.70 -2.32 -14.97
CA PRO A 40 8.29 -3.01 -16.19
C PRO A 40 6.76 -3.03 -16.37
N ASN A 41 6.29 -2.62 -17.56
CA ASN A 41 4.85 -2.47 -17.88
C ASN A 41 4.02 -3.77 -17.77
N ASN A 42 4.66 -4.93 -17.77
CA ASN A 42 3.98 -6.24 -17.68
C ASN A 42 3.68 -6.66 -16.23
N GLN A 43 4.19 -5.95 -15.23
CA GLN A 43 4.11 -6.35 -13.82
C GLN A 43 3.14 -5.52 -12.99
N CYS A 44 2.69 -4.37 -13.52
CA CYS A 44 1.80 -3.45 -12.79
C CYS A 44 0.80 -2.76 -13.72
N ASP A 45 -0.38 -2.48 -13.18
CA ASP A 45 -1.34 -1.56 -13.79
C ASP A 45 -1.04 -0.13 -13.35
N PHE A 46 -0.84 0.77 -14.32
CA PHE A 46 -0.68 2.19 -14.04
C PHE A 46 -2.03 2.88 -13.89
N VAL A 47 -2.15 3.70 -12.85
CA VAL A 47 -3.31 4.56 -12.59
C VAL A 47 -2.85 6.02 -12.51
N GLY A 48 -3.64 6.92 -13.09
CA GLY A 48 -3.24 8.33 -13.25
C GLY A 48 -3.61 9.24 -12.09
N ASP A 49 -4.41 8.77 -11.14
CA ASP A 49 -4.95 9.58 -10.06
C ASP A 49 -5.23 8.78 -8.78
N LEU A 50 -5.31 9.49 -7.66
CA LEU A 50 -5.49 8.91 -6.33
C LEU A 50 -6.88 8.28 -6.13
N ILE A 51 -7.93 8.80 -6.79
CA ILE A 51 -9.28 8.24 -6.67
C ILE A 51 -9.29 6.84 -7.30
N THR A 52 -8.81 6.72 -8.54
CA THR A 52 -8.71 5.44 -9.24
C THR A 52 -7.83 4.44 -8.50
N LEU A 53 -6.70 4.88 -7.93
CA LEU A 53 -5.82 4.02 -7.12
C LEU A 53 -6.57 3.47 -5.89
N THR A 54 -7.18 4.36 -5.12
CA THR A 54 -7.83 3.99 -3.86
C THR A 54 -9.08 3.14 -4.07
N ASP A 55 -9.89 3.42 -5.09
CA ASP A 55 -11.08 2.65 -5.41
C ASP A 55 -10.73 1.24 -5.92
N ARG A 56 -9.56 1.05 -6.57
CA ARG A 56 -9.07 -0.29 -6.93
C ARG A 56 -8.68 -1.13 -5.72
N ILE A 57 -8.02 -0.52 -4.73
CA ILE A 57 -7.52 -1.26 -3.55
C ILE A 57 -8.63 -1.44 -2.51
N TYR A 58 -9.36 -0.37 -2.22
CA TYR A 58 -10.41 -0.29 -1.20
C TYR A 58 -11.74 0.15 -1.82
N ALA A 59 -12.27 -0.67 -2.73
CA ALA A 59 -13.56 -0.40 -3.36
C ALA A 59 -14.68 -0.23 -2.34
N ASN A 60 -15.56 0.76 -2.56
CA ASN A 60 -16.76 0.99 -1.75
C ASN A 60 -16.46 1.16 -0.25
N ILE A 61 -15.33 1.80 0.07
CA ILE A 61 -14.86 1.91 1.46
C ILE A 61 -15.87 2.64 2.36
N GLU A 62 -16.63 3.58 1.81
CA GLU A 62 -17.70 4.32 2.48
C GLU A 62 -18.81 3.42 3.05
N TYR A 63 -18.95 2.18 2.57
CA TYR A 63 -19.90 1.18 3.08
C TYR A 63 -19.25 0.14 4.02
N THR A 64 -17.96 0.28 4.32
CA THR A 64 -17.21 -0.66 5.16
C THR A 64 -17.67 -0.57 6.62
N THR A 65 -17.92 -1.72 7.25
CA THR A 65 -18.35 -1.83 8.66
C THR A 65 -17.23 -2.35 9.56
N LEU A 66 -17.43 -2.40 10.88
CA LEU A 66 -16.47 -3.01 11.82
C LEU A 66 -16.20 -4.50 11.53
N ASP A 67 -17.20 -5.23 11.02
CA ASP A 67 -17.05 -6.66 10.70
C ASP A 67 -16.12 -6.90 9.49
N SER A 68 -15.84 -5.86 8.71
CA SER A 68 -14.90 -5.89 7.57
C SER A 68 -13.43 -5.70 7.95
N LEU A 69 -13.08 -5.76 9.24
CA LEU A 69 -11.69 -5.65 9.72
C LEU A 69 -10.74 -6.65 9.05
N SER A 70 -11.18 -7.88 8.76
CA SER A 70 -10.37 -8.85 8.02
C SER A 70 -10.14 -8.44 6.56
N TRP A 71 -11.17 -7.90 5.91
CA TRP A 71 -11.08 -7.41 4.53
C TRP A 71 -10.09 -6.22 4.41
N LEU A 72 -10.09 -5.31 5.39
CA LEU A 72 -9.13 -4.21 5.44
C LEU A 72 -7.68 -4.70 5.60
N LYS A 73 -7.45 -5.72 6.45
CA LYS A 73 -6.11 -6.25 6.77
C LYS A 73 -5.42 -6.96 5.60
N GLU A 74 -6.17 -7.38 4.60
CA GLU A 74 -5.62 -8.07 3.42
C GLU A 74 -5.02 -7.12 2.38
N ARG A 75 -5.13 -5.80 2.60
CA ARG A 75 -4.78 -4.76 1.65
C ARG A 75 -3.75 -3.80 2.27
N ALA A 76 -2.90 -3.25 1.43
CA ALA A 76 -1.91 -2.24 1.80
C ALA A 76 -1.60 -1.35 0.60
N ILE A 77 -1.29 -0.09 0.87
CA ILE A 77 -0.71 0.84 -0.11
C ILE A 77 0.70 1.12 0.38
N LEU A 78 1.70 0.81 -0.45
CA LEU A 78 3.09 1.16 -0.18
C LEU A 78 3.39 2.50 -0.84
N THR A 79 4.01 3.42 -0.10
CA THR A 79 4.41 4.73 -0.60
C THR A 79 5.92 4.93 -0.48
N PRO A 80 6.53 5.76 -1.34
CA PRO A 80 7.95 6.07 -1.26
C PRO A 80 8.28 6.94 -0.03
N THR A 81 7.34 7.77 0.42
CA THR A 81 7.55 8.68 1.56
C THR A 81 6.41 8.60 2.57
N LYS A 82 6.72 9.00 3.82
CA LYS A 82 5.72 9.16 4.87
C LYS A 82 4.70 10.25 4.54
N GLU A 83 5.15 11.37 3.98
CA GLU A 83 4.23 12.47 3.60
C GLU A 83 3.20 11.98 2.57
N SER A 84 3.62 11.16 1.60
CA SER A 84 2.70 10.50 0.68
C SER A 84 1.74 9.56 1.41
N ALA A 85 2.21 8.78 2.39
CA ALA A 85 1.33 7.91 3.18
C ALA A 85 0.29 8.73 3.97
N ASP A 86 0.71 9.82 4.60
CA ASP A 86 -0.15 10.68 5.41
C ASP A 86 -1.26 11.29 4.54
N LYS A 87 -0.93 11.82 3.35
CA LYS A 87 -1.92 12.35 2.38
C LYS A 87 -2.93 11.29 1.93
N ILE A 88 -2.47 10.07 1.64
CA ILE A 88 -3.36 8.97 1.23
C ILE A 88 -4.26 8.57 2.40
N ASN A 89 -3.72 8.50 3.62
CA ASN A 89 -4.49 8.16 4.81
C ASN A 89 -5.57 9.20 5.08
N GLU A 90 -5.24 10.50 5.03
CA GLU A 90 -6.21 11.59 5.17
C GLU A 90 -7.32 11.49 4.13
N PHE A 91 -6.95 11.32 2.86
CA PHE A 91 -7.90 11.13 1.76
C PHE A 91 -8.83 9.93 1.97
N MET A 92 -8.31 8.82 2.50
CA MET A 92 -9.11 7.62 2.78
C MET A 92 -10.02 7.79 4.00
N LEU A 93 -9.57 8.50 5.04
CA LEU A 93 -10.37 8.81 6.22
C LEU A 93 -11.55 9.72 5.89
N GLU A 94 -11.38 10.67 4.95
CA GLU A 94 -12.47 11.52 4.46
C GLU A 94 -13.58 10.74 3.74
N LYS A 95 -13.27 9.58 3.14
CA LYS A 95 -14.27 8.70 2.50
C LYS A 95 -15.11 7.91 3.51
N LEU A 96 -14.64 7.74 4.75
CA LEU A 96 -15.37 7.01 5.78
C LEU A 96 -16.45 7.90 6.40
N THR A 97 -17.71 7.46 6.37
CA THR A 97 -18.84 8.21 6.94
C THR A 97 -18.96 8.09 8.46
N THR A 98 -17.90 7.66 9.13
CA THR A 98 -17.90 7.40 10.58
C THR A 98 -17.33 8.58 11.36
N GLU A 99 -17.55 8.59 12.68
CA GLU A 99 -16.90 9.58 13.55
C GLU A 99 -15.38 9.44 13.45
N GLN A 100 -14.70 10.55 13.12
CA GLN A 100 -13.25 10.61 13.05
C GLN A 100 -12.71 11.02 14.43
N ILE A 101 -11.87 10.17 15.02
CA ILE A 101 -11.18 10.47 16.28
C ILE A 101 -9.70 10.61 16.00
N LYS A 102 -9.14 11.79 16.28
CA LYS A 102 -7.70 12.01 16.24
C LYS A 102 -7.09 11.61 17.58
N TYR A 103 -6.18 10.64 17.54
CA TYR A 103 -5.36 10.28 18.70
C TYR A 103 -3.99 10.93 18.56
N GLU A 104 -3.59 11.71 19.56
CA GLU A 104 -2.24 12.25 19.64
C GLU A 104 -1.31 11.22 20.29
N SER A 105 -0.04 11.21 19.87
CA SER A 105 0.96 10.32 20.47
C SER A 105 1.10 10.65 21.96
N ILE A 106 0.98 9.65 22.82
CA ILE A 106 1.29 9.79 24.25
C ILE A 106 2.79 9.55 24.42
N ASP A 107 3.58 10.62 24.43
CA ASP A 107 4.96 10.57 24.90
C ASP A 107 4.96 10.46 26.44
N ARG A 108 4.77 9.24 26.95
CA ARG A 108 4.99 8.94 28.37
C ARG A 108 6.34 8.29 28.57
N VAL A 109 7.30 9.06 29.08
CA VAL A 109 8.45 8.52 29.79
C VAL A 109 7.98 8.20 31.22
N ILE A 110 8.08 6.94 31.63
CA ILE A 110 7.89 6.52 33.03
C ILE A 110 9.25 6.58 33.70
#